data_AF-A0A2W2DSM7-F1
#
_entry.id   AF-A0A2W2DSM7-F1
#
_cell.length_a   1.000
_cell.length_b   1.000
_cell.length_c   1.000
_cell.angle_alpha   90.00
_cell.angle_beta   90.00
_cell.angle_gamma   90.00
#
_symmetry.space_group_name_H-M   'P 1'
#
loop_
_entity.id
_entity.type
_entity.pdbx_description
1 polymer ?
#
loop_
_entity_poly.entity_id
_entity_poly.type
_entity_poly.pdbx_seq_one_letter_code
_entity_poly.pdbx_strand_id
1 'polypeptide(L)'
;MAPRERENLRVPHSASGRYTVVRGEAPARPGRGKVIRYLVEVEDGLPFDPRSFADEVHRTLNDIRGWGRFRRVDRPPVRLRVSLSSPRLTDRECKPMRTGGELSCWNGRRSVINALRWAKGVRQYGGDLDAYRHYVISHEVGHGLGHRHRPCPGPGRLAPVMTQQSKSLGRCRPNPWPFPHRRPGDDNP
;
A
#
# COMPACT_ATOMS: atom_id res chain seq x y z
N MET A 1 -1.33 -13.91 -12.63
CA MET A 1 -1.99 -14.92 -11.78
C MET A 1 -3.35 -15.23 -12.35
N ALA A 2 -3.62 -16.53 -12.55
CA ALA A 2 -4.89 -16.99 -13.07
C ALA A 2 -6.01 -16.88 -12.00
N PRO A 3 -7.29 -16.78 -12.39
CA PRO A 3 -8.41 -16.68 -11.45
C PRO A 3 -8.46 -17.82 -10.41
N ARG A 4 -8.07 -19.04 -10.80
CA ARG A 4 -8.04 -20.23 -9.92
C ARG A 4 -6.96 -20.20 -8.83
N GLU A 5 -5.87 -19.45 -9.01
CA GLU A 5 -4.84 -19.27 -7.97
C GLU A 5 -5.32 -18.32 -6.86
N ARG A 6 -6.22 -17.36 -7.19
CA ARG A 6 -6.78 -16.42 -6.20
C ARG A 6 -7.78 -17.11 -5.26
N GLU A 7 -8.48 -18.14 -5.72
CA GLU A 7 -9.47 -18.89 -4.93
C GLU A 7 -8.85 -19.75 -3.81
N ASN A 8 -7.59 -20.18 -3.96
CA ASN A 8 -6.94 -21.09 -3.01
C ASN A 8 -5.87 -20.43 -2.12
N LEU A 9 -5.68 -19.11 -2.20
CA LEU A 9 -4.67 -18.42 -1.41
C LEU A 9 -5.10 -18.29 0.06
N ARG A 10 -4.79 -19.29 0.87
CA ARG A 10 -4.98 -19.24 2.33
C ARG A 10 -3.87 -18.42 2.97
N VAL A 11 -4.18 -17.17 3.32
CA VAL A 11 -3.29 -16.34 4.14
C VAL A 11 -3.30 -16.85 5.59
N PRO A 12 -2.15 -17.29 6.13
CA PRO A 12 -2.10 -17.72 7.53
C PRO A 12 -2.28 -16.52 8.47
N HIS A 13 -2.94 -16.75 9.61
CA HIS A 13 -3.10 -15.71 10.64
C HIS A 13 -1.74 -15.25 11.20
N SER A 14 -0.78 -16.16 11.32
CA SER A 14 0.61 -15.92 11.72
C SER A 14 1.59 -16.59 10.77
N ALA A 15 2.69 -15.91 10.44
CA ALA A 15 3.86 -16.53 9.82
C ALA A 15 5.07 -16.41 10.77
N SER A 16 6.29 -16.20 10.26
CA SER A 16 7.52 -16.22 11.08
C SER A 16 7.66 -15.07 12.08
N GLY A 17 6.97 -13.95 11.86
CA GLY A 17 7.16 -12.70 12.60
C GLY A 17 8.46 -11.94 12.25
N ARG A 18 9.23 -12.39 11.24
CA ARG A 18 10.48 -11.80 10.77
C ARG A 18 10.34 -11.28 9.35
N TYR A 19 10.93 -10.13 9.06
CA TYR A 19 10.95 -9.53 7.73
C TYR A 19 12.24 -9.87 6.98
N THR A 20 12.10 -10.19 5.71
CA THR A 20 13.20 -10.21 4.74
C THR A 20 13.03 -9.05 3.76
N VAL A 21 14.13 -8.33 3.50
CA VAL A 21 14.16 -7.28 2.46
C VAL A 21 14.12 -7.94 1.08
N VAL A 22 13.19 -7.50 0.24
CA VAL A 22 13.11 -7.94 -1.15
C VAL A 22 14.27 -7.33 -1.93
N ARG A 23 15.18 -8.19 -2.40
CA ARG A 23 16.40 -7.78 -3.10
C ARG A 23 16.15 -7.05 -4.41
N GLY A 24 17.14 -6.30 -4.84
CA GLY A 24 17.14 -5.56 -6.09
C GLY A 24 16.69 -4.11 -5.94
N GLU A 25 16.91 -3.34 -7.01
CA GLU A 25 16.58 -1.93 -7.08
C GLU A 25 15.63 -1.66 -8.24
N ALA A 26 14.93 -0.53 -8.18
CA ALA A 26 14.14 -0.03 -9.30
C ALA A 26 14.22 1.50 -9.33
N PRO A 27 14.51 2.12 -10.49
CA PRO A 27 14.65 3.56 -10.60
C PRO A 27 13.31 4.26 -10.34
N ALA A 28 13.36 5.50 -9.86
CA ALA A 28 12.14 6.31 -9.82
C ALA A 28 11.66 6.62 -11.24
N ARG A 29 10.36 6.88 -11.41
CA ARG A 29 9.82 7.34 -12.70
C ARG A 29 10.58 8.58 -13.22
N PRO A 30 10.66 8.78 -14.54
CA PRO A 30 11.17 10.01 -15.12
C PRO A 30 10.42 11.25 -14.60
N GLY A 31 11.06 12.42 -14.66
CA GLY A 31 10.47 13.69 -14.23
C GLY A 31 11.36 14.47 -13.28
N ARG A 32 10.88 15.63 -12.84
CA ARG A 32 11.59 16.57 -11.96
C ARG A 32 11.21 16.37 -10.49
N GLY A 33 11.95 17.02 -9.60
CA GLY A 33 11.69 17.01 -8.15
C GLY A 33 12.34 15.86 -7.39
N LYS A 34 12.15 15.88 -6.06
CA LYS A 34 12.83 15.01 -5.09
C LYS A 34 12.47 13.54 -5.27
N VAL A 35 13.48 12.69 -5.32
CA VAL A 35 13.34 11.23 -5.31
C VAL A 35 13.32 10.71 -3.87
N ILE A 36 12.33 9.90 -3.54
CA ILE A 36 12.19 9.25 -2.23
C ILE A 36 12.75 7.82 -2.32
N ARG A 37 13.79 7.53 -1.53
CA ARG A 37 14.32 6.17 -1.39
C ARG A 37 13.47 5.37 -0.41
N TYR A 38 13.06 4.17 -0.81
CA TYR A 38 12.31 3.23 0.03
C TYR A 38 12.79 1.80 -0.20
N LEU A 39 12.44 0.91 0.71
CA LEU A 39 12.65 -0.53 0.55
C LEU A 39 11.35 -1.29 0.78
N VAL A 40 11.32 -2.53 0.27
CA VAL A 40 10.19 -3.46 0.43
C VAL A 40 10.63 -4.64 1.29
N GLU A 41 9.78 -5.02 2.23
CA GLU A 41 9.98 -6.16 3.13
C GLU A 41 8.76 -7.09 3.06
N VAL A 42 8.97 -8.39 3.23
CA VAL A 42 7.89 -9.38 3.34
C VAL A 42 8.18 -10.26 4.54
N GLU A 43 7.14 -10.58 5.31
CA GLU A 43 7.27 -11.55 6.39
C GLU A 43 7.54 -12.95 5.83
N ASP A 44 8.57 -13.62 6.36
CA ASP A 44 8.91 -14.97 5.91
C ASP A 44 7.76 -15.95 6.24
N GLY A 45 7.40 -16.80 5.28
CA GLY A 45 6.34 -17.81 5.42
C GLY A 45 4.96 -17.35 4.93
N LEU A 46 4.83 -16.12 4.41
CA LEU A 46 3.62 -15.72 3.70
C LEU A 46 3.53 -16.37 2.31
N PRO A 47 2.32 -16.71 1.81
CA PRO A 47 2.13 -17.41 0.54
C PRO A 47 2.20 -16.47 -0.68
N PHE A 48 2.99 -15.40 -0.64
CA PHE A 48 3.12 -14.45 -1.75
C PHE A 48 4.55 -14.45 -2.26
N ASP A 49 4.71 -14.35 -3.58
CA ASP A 49 6.01 -14.04 -4.16
C ASP A 49 6.45 -12.62 -3.73
N PRO A 50 7.59 -12.48 -3.02
CA PRO A 50 8.05 -11.19 -2.55
C PRO A 50 8.39 -10.22 -3.68
N ARG A 51 8.83 -10.72 -4.84
CA ARG A 51 9.16 -9.87 -6.01
C ARG A 51 7.89 -9.25 -6.60
N SER A 52 6.85 -10.05 -6.82
CA SER A 52 5.54 -9.59 -7.27
C SER A 52 4.95 -8.51 -6.35
N PHE A 53 5.08 -8.66 -5.02
CA PHE A 53 4.68 -7.61 -4.07
C PHE A 53 5.50 -6.33 -4.25
N ALA A 54 6.82 -6.44 -4.35
CA ALA A 54 7.70 -5.29 -4.55
C ALA A 54 7.42 -4.54 -5.86
N ASP A 55 7.08 -5.26 -6.93
CA ASP A 55 6.75 -4.67 -8.23
C ASP A 55 5.40 -3.95 -8.20
N GLU A 56 4.39 -4.49 -7.50
CA GLU A 56 3.10 -3.81 -7.28
C GLU A 56 3.26 -2.53 -6.45
N VAL A 57 4.07 -2.59 -5.37
CA VAL A 57 4.42 -1.40 -4.59
C VAL A 57 5.12 -0.36 -5.48
N HIS A 58 6.10 -0.79 -6.28
CA HIS A 58 6.86 0.13 -7.12
C HIS A 58 5.99 0.78 -8.20
N ARG A 59 5.12 0.00 -8.85
CA ARG A 59 4.15 0.51 -9.82
C ARG A 59 3.19 1.50 -9.18
N THR A 60 2.63 1.19 -8.01
CA THR A 60 1.73 2.10 -7.30
C THR A 60 2.41 3.42 -6.95
N LEU A 61 3.60 3.36 -6.34
CA LEU A 61 4.28 4.56 -5.87
C LEU A 61 4.78 5.46 -7.00
N ASN A 62 5.06 4.89 -8.17
CA ASN A 62 5.51 5.64 -9.35
C ASN A 62 4.40 5.86 -10.39
N ASP A 63 3.15 5.46 -10.15
CA ASP A 63 2.01 5.86 -10.98
C ASP A 63 1.86 7.38 -10.95
N ILE A 64 1.61 8.00 -12.11
CA ILE A 64 1.46 9.45 -12.28
C ILE A 64 0.43 10.06 -11.31
N ARG A 65 -0.61 9.31 -10.95
CA ARG A 65 -1.67 9.70 -10.00
C ARG A 65 -1.22 9.57 -8.54
N GLY A 66 -0.09 8.90 -8.29
CA GLY A 66 0.54 8.69 -7.00
C GLY A 66 1.28 9.90 -6.44
N TRP A 67 1.84 9.75 -5.24
CA TRP A 67 2.39 10.87 -4.44
C TRP A 67 3.61 11.56 -5.05
N GLY A 68 4.41 10.85 -5.86
CA GLY A 68 5.66 11.41 -6.36
C GLY A 68 6.58 10.36 -6.98
N ARG A 69 7.89 10.58 -6.81
CA ARG A 69 8.94 9.79 -7.46
C ARG A 69 9.67 8.93 -6.44
N PHE A 70 9.63 7.61 -6.61
CA PHE A 70 10.15 6.67 -5.62
C PHE A 70 11.20 5.73 -6.21
N ARG A 71 12.41 5.72 -5.65
CA ARG A 71 13.46 4.75 -6.00
C ARG A 71 13.44 3.60 -5.00
N ARG A 72 13.24 2.39 -5.48
CA ARG A 72 13.38 1.18 -4.66
C ARG A 72 14.85 0.85 -4.52
N VAL A 73 15.31 0.64 -3.29
CA VAL A 73 16.64 0.14 -2.94
C VAL A 73 16.49 -1.02 -1.97
N ASP A 74 17.52 -1.86 -1.84
CA ASP A 74 17.52 -2.99 -0.90
C ASP A 74 18.48 -2.82 0.29
N ARG A 75 19.08 -1.63 0.41
CA ARG A 75 19.94 -1.24 1.54
C ARG A 75 19.60 0.16 2.06
N PRO A 76 19.70 0.39 3.38
CA PRO A 76 19.64 1.73 3.97
C PRO A 76 20.74 2.67 3.43
N PRO A 77 20.59 4.00 3.61
CA PRO A 77 19.47 4.69 4.23
C PRO A 77 18.24 4.78 3.31
N VAL A 78 17.04 4.73 3.91
CA VAL A 78 15.75 4.92 3.23
C VAL A 78 14.85 5.83 4.06
N ARG A 79 13.94 6.55 3.41
CA ARG A 79 12.96 7.39 4.10
C ARG A 79 11.85 6.56 4.76
N LEU A 80 11.41 5.50 4.09
CA LEU A 80 10.32 4.65 4.55
C LEU A 80 10.49 3.21 4.07
N ARG A 81 9.77 2.29 4.72
CA ARG A 81 9.69 0.87 4.37
C ARG A 81 8.25 0.54 4.03
N VAL A 82 8.02 -0.32 3.05
CA VAL A 82 6.69 -0.91 2.79
C VAL A 82 6.79 -2.39 3.06
N SER A 83 5.95 -2.92 3.94
CA SER A 83 6.01 -4.34 4.33
C SER A 83 4.72 -5.08 4.08
N LEU A 84 4.81 -6.37 3.75
CA LEU A 84 3.68 -7.29 3.79
C LEU A 84 3.77 -8.18 5.03
N SER A 85 2.68 -8.26 5.79
CA SER A 85 2.67 -8.84 7.14
C SER A 85 1.42 -9.67 7.36
N SER A 86 1.53 -10.80 8.05
CA SER A 86 0.39 -11.58 8.52
C SER A 86 -0.49 -10.73 9.46
N PRO A 87 -1.76 -11.12 9.68
CA PRO A 87 -2.62 -10.51 10.69
C PRO A 87 -1.95 -10.29 12.05
N ARG A 88 -1.35 -11.36 12.62
CA ARG A 88 -0.65 -11.31 13.91
C ARG A 88 0.54 -10.34 13.92
N LEU A 89 1.36 -10.34 12.86
CA LEU A 89 2.49 -9.42 12.78
C LEU A 89 2.02 -7.97 12.63
N THR A 90 0.95 -7.75 11.85
CA THR A 90 0.35 -6.43 11.67
C THR A 90 -0.12 -5.84 13.00
N ASP A 91 -0.88 -6.60 13.81
CA ASP A 91 -1.32 -6.16 15.13
C ASP A 91 -0.15 -5.79 16.05
N ARG A 92 0.99 -6.48 15.94
CA ARG A 92 2.20 -6.17 16.72
C ARG A 92 2.85 -4.88 16.27
N GLU A 93 3.11 -4.75 14.97
CA GLU A 93 3.84 -3.62 14.39
C GLU A 93 3.04 -2.31 14.41
N CYS A 94 1.71 -2.40 14.50
CA CYS A 94 0.81 -1.27 14.51
C CYS A 94 0.43 -0.77 15.92
N LYS A 95 0.93 -1.39 17.00
CA LYS A 95 0.66 -0.90 18.36
C LYS A 95 1.07 0.58 18.51
N PRO A 96 0.27 1.39 19.21
CA PRO A 96 -0.92 1.04 20.01
C PRO A 96 -2.24 0.96 19.22
N MET A 97 -2.23 1.11 17.89
CA MET A 97 -3.44 1.02 17.08
C MET A 97 -4.01 -0.41 17.09
N ARG A 98 -5.34 -0.53 17.18
CA ARG A 98 -6.05 -1.81 17.11
C ARG A 98 -6.43 -2.10 15.66
N THR A 99 -5.69 -2.99 15.00
CA THR A 99 -5.97 -3.35 13.59
C THR A 99 -7.01 -4.44 13.45
N GLY A 100 -7.24 -5.21 14.52
CA GLY A 100 -8.18 -6.32 14.55
C GLY A 100 -7.77 -7.46 13.62
N GLY A 101 -6.46 -7.61 13.37
CA GLY A 101 -5.92 -8.57 12.41
C GLY A 101 -6.23 -8.25 10.94
N GLU A 102 -6.84 -7.11 10.63
CA GLU A 102 -7.33 -6.82 9.28
C GLU A 102 -6.78 -5.52 8.69
N LEU A 103 -6.67 -4.47 9.49
CA LEU A 103 -6.26 -3.15 8.99
C LEU A 103 -4.75 -3.07 8.76
N SER A 104 -4.37 -2.23 7.80
CA SER A 104 -2.97 -1.80 7.60
C SER A 104 -2.69 -0.55 8.44
N CYS A 105 -1.42 -0.17 8.58
CA CYS A 105 -1.05 1.06 9.27
C CYS A 105 0.29 1.63 8.81
N TRP A 106 0.53 2.90 9.13
CA TRP A 106 1.85 3.48 9.25
C TRP A 106 2.27 3.53 10.71
N ASN A 107 3.42 2.93 11.05
CA ASN A 107 3.90 2.86 12.43
C ASN A 107 5.03 3.84 12.77
N GLY A 108 5.22 4.90 11.97
CA GLY A 108 6.31 5.86 12.14
C GLY A 108 7.58 5.52 11.36
N ARG A 109 7.73 4.27 10.88
CA ARG A 109 8.88 3.84 10.07
C ARG A 109 8.48 2.98 8.86
N ARG A 110 7.37 2.25 8.96
CA ARG A 110 6.93 1.26 7.98
C ARG A 110 5.45 1.44 7.68
N SER A 111 5.12 1.41 6.39
CA SER A 111 3.78 1.19 5.88
C SER A 111 3.54 -0.32 5.92
N VAL A 112 2.87 -0.77 6.99
CA VAL A 112 2.57 -2.17 7.27
C VAL A 112 1.29 -2.55 6.55
N ILE A 113 1.42 -3.36 5.50
CA ILE A 113 0.30 -3.87 4.70
C ILE A 113 -0.13 -5.23 5.23
N ASN A 114 -1.40 -5.35 5.58
CA ASN A 114 -1.99 -6.58 6.08
C ASN A 114 -2.21 -7.58 4.93
N ALA A 115 -1.59 -8.75 5.03
CA ALA A 115 -1.61 -9.80 4.02
C ALA A 115 -3.02 -10.37 3.73
N LEU A 116 -3.91 -10.40 4.73
CA LEU A 116 -5.28 -10.90 4.54
C LEU A 116 -6.05 -9.98 3.61
N ARG A 117 -6.01 -8.67 3.87
CA ARG A 117 -6.66 -7.68 2.99
C ARG A 117 -5.90 -7.45 1.69
N TRP A 118 -4.60 -7.68 1.65
CA TRP A 118 -3.85 -7.72 0.40
C TRP A 118 -4.34 -8.82 -0.54
N ALA A 119 -4.75 -9.98 0.00
CA ALA A 119 -5.32 -11.07 -0.79
C ALA A 119 -6.79 -10.88 -1.13
N LYS A 120 -7.60 -10.37 -0.18
CA LYS A 120 -9.07 -10.40 -0.28
C LYS A 120 -9.71 -9.04 -0.59
N GLY A 121 -8.97 -7.96 -0.43
CA GLY A 121 -9.52 -6.61 -0.54
C GLY A 121 -10.48 -6.29 0.60
N VAL A 122 -11.38 -5.33 0.32
CA VAL A 122 -12.48 -4.94 1.22
C VAL A 122 -13.74 -4.71 0.40
N ARG A 123 -14.91 -4.82 1.04
CA ARG A 123 -16.22 -4.66 0.37
C ARG A 123 -16.37 -3.32 -0.37
N GLN A 124 -15.72 -2.27 0.13
CA GLN A 124 -15.80 -0.90 -0.40
C GLN A 124 -15.26 -0.78 -1.84
N TYR A 125 -14.44 -1.74 -2.27
CA TYR A 125 -13.89 -1.81 -3.63
C TYR A 125 -14.64 -2.80 -4.52
N GLY A 126 -15.73 -3.42 -4.06
CA GLY A 126 -16.62 -4.21 -4.91
C GLY A 126 -15.96 -5.38 -5.63
N GLY A 127 -14.87 -5.94 -5.09
CA GLY A 127 -14.09 -7.00 -5.73
C GLY A 127 -12.94 -6.52 -6.62
N ASP A 128 -12.81 -5.21 -6.86
CA ASP A 128 -11.64 -4.63 -7.54
C ASP A 128 -10.42 -4.64 -6.60
N LEU A 129 -9.74 -5.78 -6.58
CA LEU A 129 -8.59 -6.02 -5.72
C LEU A 129 -7.39 -5.14 -6.10
N ASP A 130 -7.19 -4.89 -7.40
CA ASP A 130 -6.03 -4.14 -7.87
C ASP A 130 -6.18 -2.66 -7.48
N ALA A 131 -7.39 -2.08 -7.61
CA ALA A 131 -7.67 -0.76 -7.06
C ALA A 131 -7.49 -0.71 -5.53
N TYR A 132 -7.95 -1.73 -4.79
CA TYR A 132 -7.72 -1.77 -3.33
C TYR A 132 -6.23 -1.79 -2.96
N ARG A 133 -5.42 -2.54 -3.69
CA ARG A 133 -3.97 -2.63 -3.46
C ARG A 133 -3.28 -1.29 -3.68
N HIS A 134 -3.61 -0.61 -4.77
CA HIS A 134 -3.13 0.75 -5.02
C HIS A 134 -3.55 1.72 -3.91
N TYR A 135 -4.80 1.62 -3.44
CA TYR A 135 -5.31 2.43 -2.34
C TYR A 135 -4.52 2.21 -1.05
N VAL A 136 -4.39 0.97 -0.58
CA VAL A 136 -3.82 0.71 0.74
C VAL A 136 -2.34 1.09 0.78
N ILE A 137 -1.59 0.80 -0.29
CA ILE A 137 -0.21 1.28 -0.42
C ILE A 137 -0.17 2.81 -0.40
N SER A 138 -0.98 3.48 -1.22
CA SER A 138 -1.00 4.95 -1.29
C SER A 138 -1.40 5.59 0.05
N HIS A 139 -2.36 5.01 0.77
CA HIS A 139 -2.83 5.50 2.06
C HIS A 139 -1.73 5.42 3.12
N GLU A 140 -1.16 4.22 3.32
CA GLU A 140 -0.17 4.00 4.36
C GLU A 140 1.16 4.71 4.06
N VAL A 141 1.54 4.82 2.79
CA VAL A 141 2.69 5.66 2.41
C VAL A 141 2.36 7.14 2.59
N GLY A 142 1.13 7.57 2.31
CA GLY A 142 0.67 8.94 2.56
C GLY A 142 0.92 9.39 4.01
N HIS A 143 0.65 8.51 4.98
CA HIS A 143 1.03 8.76 6.37
C HIS A 143 2.54 8.94 6.58
N GLY A 144 3.37 8.08 5.99
CA GLY A 144 4.83 8.21 6.03
C GLY A 144 5.38 9.46 5.32
N LEU A 145 4.58 10.07 4.44
CA LEU A 145 4.88 11.36 3.82
C LEU A 145 4.42 12.55 4.66
N GLY A 146 3.63 12.34 5.72
CA GLY A 146 3.12 13.38 6.62
C GLY A 146 1.64 13.71 6.43
N HIS A 147 0.90 12.99 5.58
CA HIS A 147 -0.52 13.24 5.37
C HIS A 147 -1.38 12.61 6.47
N ARG A 148 -2.33 13.38 6.99
CA ARG A 148 -3.34 12.92 7.96
C ARG A 148 -4.60 12.47 7.23
N HIS A 149 -5.47 11.75 7.95
CA HIS A 149 -6.77 11.34 7.43
C HIS A 149 -7.58 12.54 6.92
N ARG A 150 -8.40 12.28 5.90
CA ARG A 150 -9.34 13.25 5.34
C ARG A 150 -10.75 12.65 5.31
N PRO A 151 -11.79 13.40 5.69
CA PRO A 151 -13.16 12.90 5.64
C PRO A 151 -13.64 12.76 4.19
N CYS A 152 -14.71 11.99 4.01
CA CYS A 152 -15.44 11.97 2.74
C CYS A 152 -16.03 13.38 2.47
N PRO A 153 -15.71 14.03 1.34
CA PRO A 153 -16.16 15.39 1.03
C PRO A 153 -17.63 15.50 0.61
N GLY A 154 -18.31 14.36 0.42
CA GLY A 154 -19.74 14.35 0.15
C GLY A 154 -20.18 13.21 -0.77
N PRO A 155 -21.51 13.06 -0.93
CA PRO A 155 -22.11 11.96 -1.67
C PRO A 155 -21.67 11.90 -3.13
N GLY A 156 -21.35 10.70 -3.62
CA GLY A 156 -20.96 10.48 -5.01
C GLY A 156 -19.60 11.04 -5.42
N ARG A 157 -18.96 11.85 -4.57
CA ARG A 157 -17.61 12.38 -4.80
C ARG A 157 -16.57 11.29 -4.56
N LEU A 158 -15.41 11.39 -5.22
CA LEU A 158 -14.28 10.53 -4.92
C LEU A 158 -13.81 10.78 -3.49
N ALA A 159 -13.63 9.72 -2.72
CA ALA A 159 -12.97 9.82 -1.42
C ALA A 159 -11.52 10.31 -1.63
N PRO A 160 -11.01 11.24 -0.81
CA PRO A 160 -9.57 11.44 -0.73
C PRO A 160 -8.88 10.10 -0.45
N VAL A 161 -7.68 9.87 -1.03
CA VAL A 161 -6.91 8.64 -0.75
C VAL A 161 -6.63 8.48 0.75
N MET A 162 -6.57 9.60 1.49
CA MET A 162 -6.40 9.62 2.95
C MET A 162 -7.71 9.42 3.74
N THR A 163 -8.84 9.14 3.10
CA THR A 163 -10.01 8.59 3.79
C THR A 163 -9.73 7.15 4.21
N GLN A 164 -10.26 6.73 5.36
CA GLN A 164 -10.14 5.35 5.84
C GLN A 164 -11.09 4.40 5.07
N GLN A 165 -10.91 4.30 3.75
CA GLN A 165 -11.76 3.52 2.83
C GLN A 165 -11.76 2.02 3.14
N SER A 166 -10.68 1.51 3.76
CA SER A 166 -10.62 0.17 4.37
C SER A 166 -11.68 -0.07 5.47
N LYS A 167 -12.23 1.00 6.06
CA LYS A 167 -13.29 0.93 7.08
C LYS A 167 -14.64 1.36 6.52
N SER A 168 -14.70 2.53 5.90
CA SER A 168 -15.92 3.09 5.33
C SER A 168 -15.61 4.14 4.28
N LEU A 169 -16.46 4.24 3.26
CA LEU A 169 -16.46 5.33 2.30
C LEU A 169 -17.40 6.48 2.72
N GLY A 170 -18.21 6.29 3.76
CA GLY A 170 -19.37 7.15 4.00
C GLY A 170 -20.28 7.12 2.77
N ARG A 171 -20.53 8.28 2.17
CA ARG A 171 -21.31 8.41 0.92
C ARG A 171 -20.43 8.65 -0.32
N CYS A 172 -19.10 8.56 -0.18
CA CYS A 172 -18.17 8.75 -1.28
C CYS A 172 -18.03 7.49 -2.14
N ARG A 173 -17.46 7.68 -3.33
CA ARG A 173 -16.98 6.61 -4.21
C ARG A 173 -15.53 6.21 -3.83
N PRO A 174 -15.12 4.95 -4.02
CA PRO A 174 -13.74 4.53 -3.79
C PRO A 174 -12.77 5.28 -4.70
N ASN A 175 -11.57 5.53 -4.20
CA ASN A 175 -10.51 6.19 -4.95
C ASN A 175 -9.13 5.76 -4.42
N PRO A 176 -8.32 5.09 -5.24
CA PRO A 176 -7.02 4.62 -4.82
C PRO A 176 -5.89 5.65 -4.92
N TRP A 177 -6.14 6.82 -5.51
CA TRP A 177 -5.07 7.73 -5.89
C TRP A 177 -5.13 9.10 -5.20
N PRO A 178 -3.96 9.67 -4.83
CA PRO A 178 -3.84 11.05 -4.38
C PRO A 178 -4.30 12.08 -5.42
N PHE A 179 -3.95 11.86 -6.69
CA PHE A 179 -4.23 12.76 -7.81
C PHE A 179 -4.94 12.00 -8.94
N PRO A 180 -6.21 11.60 -8.75
CA PRO A 180 -6.91 10.70 -9.67
C PRO A 180 -7.15 11.29 -11.07
N HIS A 181 -6.98 12.60 -11.23
CA HIS A 181 -7.18 13.31 -12.50
C HIS A 181 -5.90 13.49 -13.31
N ARG A 182 -4.71 13.19 -12.75
CA ARG A 182 -3.45 13.32 -13.47
C ARG A 182 -3.36 12.35 -14.64
N ARG A 183 -2.91 12.87 -15.77
CA ARG A 183 -2.72 12.18 -17.06
C ARG A 183 -1.24 12.21 -17.46
N PRO A 184 -0.80 11.30 -18.35
CA PRO A 184 0.54 11.38 -18.91
C PRO A 184 0.74 12.74 -19.58
N GLY A 185 1.80 13.46 -19.21
CA GLY A 185 2.09 14.81 -19.71
C GLY A 185 1.77 15.95 -18.73
N ASP A 186 0.99 15.71 -17.67
CA ASP A 186 0.68 16.72 -16.63
C ASP A 186 1.88 17.06 -15.72
N ASP A 187 3.05 16.44 -15.96
CA ASP A 187 4.31 16.69 -15.26
C ASP A 187 5.18 17.77 -15.97
N ASN A 188 4.62 18.54 -16.92
CA ASN A 188 5.28 19.68 -17.60
C ASN A 188 4.94 21.01 -16.87
N PRO A 189 5.86 22.00 -16.86
CA PRO A 189 6.10 22.96 -15.78
C PRO A 189 4.92 23.87 -15.39
#